data_AF-G5E1U8-F1
#
_entry.id   AF-G5E1U8-F1
#
_cell.length_a   1.000
_cell.length_b   1.000
_cell.length_c   1.000
_cell.angle_alpha   90.00
_cell.angle_beta   90.00
_cell.angle_gamma   90.00
#
_symmetry.space_group_name_H-M   'P 1'
#
loop_
_entity.id
_entity.type
_entity.pdbx_description
1 polymer ?
#
loop_
_entity_poly.entity_id
_entity_poly.type
_entity_poly.pdbx_seq_one_letter_code
_entity_poly.pdbx_strand_id
1 'polypeptide(L)'
;GIHNYQKFVKPKDTSLGNASSGMVRKGPIRAPEHLWATVRWDYQPDICKDYKETGFCGFGDSCKFLHDRSDYKHGQLERELEEGRYGANDEENYEVSSDE
;
A
#
# COMPACT_ATOMS: atom_id res chain seq x y z
N GLY A 1 10.58 26.26 27.43
CA GLY A 1 9.84 25.26 26.64
C GLY A 1 9.75 23.96 27.42
N ILE A 2 8.74 23.14 27.12
CA ILE A 2 8.36 21.92 27.85
C ILE A 2 9.49 20.88 28.01
N HIS A 3 10.59 20.98 27.26
CA HIS A 3 11.73 20.05 27.36
C HIS A 3 12.79 20.43 28.42
N ASN A 4 12.68 21.58 29.09
CA ASN A 4 13.76 22.13 29.92
C ASN A 4 13.63 21.82 31.43
N TYR A 5 12.62 21.06 31.87
CA TYR A 5 12.56 20.65 33.28
C TYR A 5 13.59 19.54 33.56
N GLN A 6 14.27 19.63 34.70
CA GLN A 6 15.25 18.64 35.13
C GLN A 6 14.56 17.28 35.30
N LYS A 7 14.91 16.33 34.44
CA LYS A 7 14.42 14.95 34.53
C LYS A 7 15.43 14.15 35.34
N PHE A 8 15.02 13.64 36.50
CA PHE A 8 15.86 12.74 37.32
C PHE A 8 15.90 11.31 36.77
N VAL A 9 15.15 11.05 35.71
CA VAL A 9 15.19 9.81 34.94
C VAL A 9 16.28 9.93 33.89
N LYS A 10 17.25 8.99 33.90
CA LYS A 10 18.36 8.96 32.93
C LYS A 10 17.82 9.09 31.50
N PRO A 11 18.24 10.11 30.73
CA PRO A 11 17.89 10.24 29.33
C PRO A 11 18.51 9.06 28.57
N LYS A 12 17.65 8.17 28.05
CA LYS A 12 18.05 7.20 27.04
C LYS A 12 18.07 7.95 25.71
N ASP A 13 19.27 8.19 25.21
CA ASP A 13 19.63 8.56 23.85
C ASP A 13 18.74 9.60 23.17
N THR A 14 19.01 10.85 23.53
CA THR A 14 18.40 12.05 22.95
C THR A 14 18.93 12.35 21.55
N SER A 15 18.11 13.04 20.77
CA SER A 15 18.26 13.40 19.35
C SER A 15 19.49 14.28 18.96
N LEU A 16 20.44 14.50 19.86
CA LEU A 16 21.66 15.29 19.65
C LEU A 16 22.98 14.48 19.67
N GLY A 17 22.96 13.17 19.96
CA GLY A 17 24.19 12.35 20.04
C GLY A 17 24.71 11.85 18.67
N ASN A 18 25.95 12.16 18.31
CA ASN A 18 26.74 11.65 17.15
C ASN A 18 26.03 10.69 16.16
N ALA A 19 25.97 11.07 14.89
CA ALA A 19 25.23 10.37 13.82
C ALA A 19 25.72 8.92 13.53
N SER A 20 26.81 8.47 14.14
CA SER A 20 27.43 7.17 13.86
C SER A 20 26.96 6.00 14.74
N SER A 21 26.11 6.22 15.76
CA SER A 21 25.64 5.14 16.64
C SER A 21 24.20 4.70 16.33
N GLY A 22 24.07 3.87 15.28
CA GLY A 22 22.79 3.38 14.75
C GLY A 22 21.88 2.58 15.71
N MET A 23 22.33 2.25 16.92
CA MET A 23 21.56 1.48 17.92
C MET A 23 21.27 2.26 19.22
N VAL A 24 21.63 3.53 19.28
CA VAL A 24 21.62 4.30 20.53
C VAL A 24 20.31 5.13 20.60
N ARG A 25 19.94 5.89 19.58
CA ARG A 25 18.77 6.80 19.63
C ARG A 25 17.42 6.07 19.70
N LYS A 26 16.61 6.36 20.74
CA LYS A 26 15.19 5.93 20.85
C LYS A 26 14.26 7.05 20.40
N GLY A 27 13.47 6.80 19.36
CA GLY A 27 12.53 7.76 18.79
C GLY A 27 12.66 7.84 17.27
N PRO A 28 11.99 8.81 16.62
CA PRO A 28 12.09 8.99 15.18
C PRO A 28 13.54 9.13 14.73
N ILE A 29 13.99 8.22 13.87
CA ILE A 29 15.35 8.19 13.34
C ILE A 29 15.41 9.12 12.12
N ARG A 30 16.47 9.93 12.04
CA ARG A 30 16.73 10.79 10.88
C ARG A 30 17.08 9.90 9.68
N ALA A 31 16.36 10.05 8.58
CA ALA A 31 16.69 9.39 7.31
C ALA A 31 18.06 9.87 6.78
N PRO A 32 18.81 9.01 6.07
CA PRO A 32 20.08 9.40 5.46
C PRO A 32 19.90 10.50 4.41
N GLU A 33 20.87 11.42 4.30
CA GLU A 33 20.74 12.62 3.46
C GLU A 33 21.05 12.38 1.97
N HIS A 34 21.88 11.39 1.66
CA HIS A 34 22.43 11.17 0.31
C HIS A 34 22.20 9.73 -0.19
N LEU A 35 21.15 9.07 0.30
CA LEU A 35 20.73 7.75 -0.16
C LEU A 35 19.29 7.86 -0.70
N TRP A 36 19.07 7.32 -1.89
CA TRP A 36 17.73 7.15 -2.45
C TRP A 36 17.29 5.70 -2.21
N ALA A 37 16.04 5.52 -1.79
CA ALA A 37 15.47 4.18 -1.69
C ALA A 37 15.06 3.71 -3.10
N THR A 38 15.44 2.49 -3.47
CA THR A 38 14.96 1.87 -4.71
C THR A 38 13.46 1.60 -4.59
N VAL A 39 12.67 2.20 -5.47
CA VAL A 39 11.22 1.95 -5.53
C VAL A 39 10.97 0.83 -6.52
N ARG A 40 10.27 -0.21 -6.08
CA ARG A 40 9.73 -1.29 -6.91
C ARG A 40 8.22 -1.30 -6.74
N TRP A 41 7.50 -1.28 -7.86
CA TRP A 41 6.06 -1.45 -7.88
C TRP A 41 5.72 -2.94 -7.67
N ASP A 42 4.91 -3.23 -6.65
CA ASP A 42 4.39 -4.58 -6.44
C ASP A 42 2.97 -4.66 -6.99
N TYR A 43 2.86 -5.25 -8.18
CA TYR A 43 1.60 -5.38 -8.90
C TYR A 43 0.76 -6.58 -8.47
N GLN A 44 1.27 -7.46 -7.59
CA GLN A 44 0.56 -8.66 -7.17
C GLN A 44 -0.39 -8.31 -6.00
N PRO A 45 -1.72 -8.31 -6.20
CA PRO A 45 -2.64 -8.05 -5.11
C PRO A 45 -2.78 -9.30 -4.23
N ASP A 46 -2.73 -9.13 -2.91
CA ASP A 46 -2.98 -10.20 -1.94
C ASP A 46 -4.49 -10.40 -1.70
N ILE A 47 -5.24 -10.71 -2.78
CA ILE A 47 -6.70 -10.94 -2.72
C ILE A 47 -6.98 -12.45 -2.79
N CYS A 48 -7.92 -12.91 -1.98
CA CYS A 48 -8.34 -14.31 -2.00
C CYS A 48 -9.13 -14.60 -3.28
N LYS A 49 -8.53 -15.40 -4.17
CA LYS A 49 -9.14 -15.83 -5.42
C LYS A 49 -10.50 -16.50 -5.21
N ASP A 50 -10.56 -17.48 -4.31
CA ASP A 50 -11.77 -18.26 -4.06
C ASP A 50 -12.90 -17.39 -3.51
N TYR A 51 -12.58 -16.47 -2.59
CA TYR A 51 -13.56 -15.53 -2.05
C TYR A 51 -14.03 -14.52 -3.10
N LYS A 52 -13.15 -14.08 -4.00
CA LYS A 52 -13.51 -13.14 -5.07
C LYS A 52 -14.45 -13.78 -6.10
N GLU A 53 -14.14 -14.97 -6.59
CA GLU A 53 -14.90 -15.62 -7.66
C GLU A 53 -16.19 -16.28 -7.14
N THR A 54 -16.13 -16.94 -5.99
CA THR A 54 -17.25 -17.76 -5.49
C THR A 54 -17.97 -17.12 -4.31
N GLY A 55 -17.33 -16.14 -3.66
CA GLY A 55 -17.87 -15.53 -2.46
C GLY A 55 -17.70 -16.35 -1.18
N PHE A 56 -17.07 -17.52 -1.26
CA PHE A 56 -16.82 -18.41 -0.14
C PHE A 56 -15.36 -18.83 -0.13
N CYS A 57 -14.66 -18.55 0.98
CA CYS A 57 -13.32 -19.06 1.20
C CYS A 57 -13.40 -20.30 2.09
N GLY A 58 -12.86 -21.44 1.63
CA GLY A 58 -12.80 -22.66 2.44
C GLY A 58 -11.97 -22.52 3.73
N PHE A 59 -11.10 -21.51 3.80
CA PHE A 59 -10.33 -21.17 5.00
C PHE A 59 -11.06 -20.22 5.96
N GLY A 60 -12.21 -19.65 5.56
CA GLY A 60 -12.92 -18.64 6.35
C GLY A 60 -11.99 -17.50 6.79
N ASP A 61 -12.16 -17.03 8.03
CA ASP A 61 -11.38 -15.90 8.58
C ASP A 61 -9.90 -16.22 8.85
N SER A 62 -9.47 -17.47 8.65
CA SER A 62 -8.06 -17.86 8.75
C SER A 62 -7.26 -17.64 7.46
N CYS A 63 -7.93 -17.17 6.39
CA CYS A 63 -7.29 -16.89 5.12
C CYS A 63 -6.24 -15.78 5.27
N LYS A 64 -5.02 -16.03 4.77
CA LYS A 64 -3.94 -15.03 4.76
C LYS A 64 -4.13 -13.91 3.74
N PHE A 65 -5.10 -14.07 2.83
CA PHE A 65 -5.37 -13.16 1.73
C PHE A 65 -6.64 -12.35 2.00
N LEU A 66 -6.73 -11.15 1.42
CA LEU A 66 -7.84 -10.24 1.64
C LEU A 66 -9.16 -10.78 1.05
N HIS A 67 -10.22 -10.77 1.85
CA HIS A 67 -11.58 -11.11 1.46
C HIS A 67 -12.31 -9.89 0.89
N ASP A 68 -11.92 -9.48 -0.31
CA ASP A 68 -12.60 -8.41 -1.04
C ASP A 68 -13.29 -8.95 -2.29
N ARG A 69 -14.47 -8.40 -2.60
CA ARG A 69 -15.27 -8.71 -3.80
C ARG A 69 -15.26 -7.57 -4.82
N SER A 70 -14.39 -6.58 -4.64
CA SER A 70 -14.28 -5.48 -5.58
C SER A 70 -13.59 -5.90 -6.89
N ASP A 71 -14.12 -5.38 -8.00
CA ASP A 71 -13.62 -5.64 -9.36
C ASP A 71 -12.89 -4.43 -9.94
N TYR A 72 -12.11 -3.72 -9.11
CA TYR A 72 -11.30 -2.62 -9.59
C TYR A 72 -10.24 -3.11 -10.58
N LYS A 73 -10.03 -2.33 -11.66
CA LYS A 73 -9.00 -2.60 -12.66
C LYS A 73 -7.61 -2.33 -12.05
N HIS A 74 -6.79 -3.37 -11.89
CA HIS A 74 -5.45 -3.27 -11.32
C HIS A 74 -4.41 -3.17 -12.45
N GLY A 75 -3.68 -2.05 -12.56
CA GLY A 75 -2.60 -1.86 -13.54
C GLY A 75 -3.02 -1.85 -15.02
N GLN A 76 -4.24 -2.30 -15.34
CA GLN A 76 -4.83 -2.25 -16.68
C GLN A 76 -5.04 -0.82 -17.17
N LEU A 77 -5.11 0.15 -16.24
CA LEU A 77 -5.30 1.56 -16.56
C LEU A 77 -4.14 2.15 -17.37
N GLU A 78 -2.90 1.72 -17.13
CA GLU A 78 -1.74 2.20 -17.90
C GLU A 78 -1.83 1.77 -19.37
N ARG A 79 -2.30 0.54 -19.61
CA ARG A 79 -2.53 0.02 -20.95
C ARG A 79 -3.70 0.72 -21.64
N GLU A 80 -4.82 0.88 -20.95
CA GLU A 80 -6.00 1.58 -21.48
C GLU A 80 -5.70 3.04 -21.82
N LEU A 81 -4.79 3.67 -21.06
CA LEU A 81 -4.29 5.02 -21.33
C LEU A 81 -3.42 5.06 -22.60
N GLU A 82 -2.49 4.13 -22.76
CA GLU A 82 -1.62 4.06 -23.95
C GLU A 82 -2.41 3.72 -25.23
N GLU A 83 -3.44 2.88 -25.11
CA GLU A 83 -4.37 2.56 -26.19
C GLU A 83 -5.38 3.69 -26.48
N GLY A 84 -5.38 4.78 -25.70
CA GLY A 84 -6.28 5.92 -25.89
C GLY A 84 -7.75 5.63 -25.64
N ARG A 85 -8.08 4.48 -25.02
CA ARG A 85 -9.46 4.08 -24.64
C ARG A 85 -9.86 4.54 -23.25
N TYR A 86 -8.93 5.10 -22.50
CA TYR A 86 -9.18 5.62 -21.16
C TYR A 86 -10.22 6.76 -21.20
N GLY A 87 -11.44 6.48 -20.73
CA GLY A 87 -12.54 7.44 -20.71
C GLY A 87 -13.47 7.42 -21.93
N ALA A 88 -13.26 6.49 -22.88
CA ALA A 88 -14.29 6.20 -23.89
C ALA A 88 -15.45 5.47 -23.19
N ASN A 89 -16.52 6.21 -22.88
CA ASN A 89 -17.82 5.58 -22.63
C ASN A 89 -18.35 5.14 -23.99
N ASP A 90 -18.06 3.90 -24.38
CA ASP A 90 -18.79 3.28 -25.47
C ASP A 90 -20.25 3.14 -25.02
N GLU A 91 -21.13 3.97 -25.60
CA GLU A 91 -22.59 3.99 -25.42
C GLU A 91 -23.23 2.61 -25.70
N GLU A 92 -22.49 1.75 -26.41
CA GLU A 92 -22.84 0.39 -26.83
C GLU A 92 -22.83 -0.65 -25.69
N ASN A 93 -22.21 -0.36 -24.53
CA ASN A 93 -22.08 -1.35 -23.44
C ASN A 93 -23.38 -1.59 -22.65
N TYR A 94 -24.45 -0.85 -22.95
CA TYR A 94 -25.80 -1.04 -22.40
C TYR A 94 -26.78 -1.66 -23.42
N GLU A 95 -26.32 -1.98 -24.63
CA GLU A 95 -27.17 -2.65 -25.62
C GLU A 95 -27.10 -4.16 -25.44
N VAL A 96 -28.08 -4.71 -24.72
CA VAL A 96 -28.38 -6.14 -24.76
C VAL A 96 -28.89 -6.45 -26.17
N SER A 97 -28.01 -6.95 -27.04
CA SER A 97 -28.36 -7.49 -28.36
C SER A 97 -29.50 -8.47 -28.20
N SER A 98 -30.71 -8.04 -28.55
CA SER A 98 -31.92 -8.85 -28.52
C SER A 98 -32.05 -9.56 -29.86
N ASP A 99 -31.19 -10.55 -30.09
CA ASP A 99 -31.40 -11.51 -31.17
C ASP A 99 -31.55 -12.92 -30.57
N GLU A 100 -32.83 -13.33 -30.58
CA GLU A 100 -33.48 -14.61 -30.26
C GLU A 100 -33.90 -14.93 -28.81
#